data_AF-A0A662NWR2-F1
#
_entry.id   AF-A0A662NWR2-F1
#
_cell.length_a   1.000
_cell.length_b   1.000
_cell.length_c   1.000
_cell.angle_alpha   90.00
_cell.angle_beta   90.00
_cell.angle_gamma   90.00
#
_symmetry.space_group_name_H-M   'P 1'
#
loop_
_entity.id
_entity.type
_entity.pdbx_description
1 polymer ?
#
loop_
_entity_poly.entity_id
_entity_poly.type
_entity_poly.pdbx_seq_one_letter_code
_entity_poly.pdbx_strand_id
1 'polypeptide(L)'
;MIERLFSLGYSKTFAERYYELWGERALRIAEAMEKPLPRCFRVNTLRIEVPRLTKMLNKKGFQFRRVPWAREGFCLTKEPFSITSTPEYLGGLLYIQEASSMYPPVALEPKPGDVVADMAAAPGGKTSYLAQLMKNRGIIYAFDVDEERLREMRLNLSRLGVINSVLLHRSSLHMGELGIEFDKILLDAPCTGSGTTHKNPERKSSRTMEDIRFCQRLQM
;
A
#
# COMPACT_ATOMS: atom_id res chain seq x y z
N MET A 1 -27.25 -12.58 14.48
CA MET A 1 -26.33 -11.50 14.05
C MET A 1 -25.11 -12.05 13.31
N ILE A 2 -24.40 -13.05 13.87
CA ILE A 2 -23.34 -13.81 13.16
C ILE A 2 -23.86 -14.47 11.88
N GLU A 3 -25.10 -14.98 11.88
CA GLU A 3 -25.72 -15.60 10.70
C GLU A 3 -25.77 -14.68 9.47
N ARG A 4 -25.85 -13.35 9.66
CA ARG A 4 -25.79 -12.40 8.54
C ARG A 4 -24.40 -12.33 7.92
N LEU A 5 -23.33 -12.60 8.66
CA LEU A 5 -21.98 -12.73 8.09
C LEU A 5 -21.87 -13.95 7.16
N PHE A 6 -22.57 -15.05 7.48
CA PHE A 6 -22.64 -16.20 6.58
C PHE A 6 -23.32 -15.85 5.25
N SER A 7 -24.37 -15.03 5.30
CA SER A 7 -25.03 -14.54 4.09
C SER A 7 -24.12 -13.65 3.20
N LEU A 8 -23.06 -13.07 3.77
CA LEU A 8 -22.02 -12.34 3.05
C LEU A 8 -20.87 -13.24 2.54
N GLY A 9 -20.94 -14.55 2.77
CA GLY A 9 -19.95 -15.53 2.31
C GLY A 9 -18.75 -15.73 3.24
N TYR A 10 -18.84 -15.29 4.50
CA TYR A 10 -17.80 -15.55 5.50
C TYR A 10 -17.88 -17.01 5.97
N SER A 11 -16.72 -17.66 6.12
CA SER A 11 -16.67 -18.98 6.76
C SER A 11 -17.10 -18.90 8.23
N LYS A 12 -17.54 -20.03 8.79
CA LYS A 12 -17.99 -20.11 10.19
C LYS A 12 -16.96 -19.51 11.15
N THR A 13 -15.74 -20.03 11.06
CA THR A 13 -14.60 -19.64 11.88
C THR A 13 -14.26 -18.16 11.72
N PHE A 14 -14.34 -17.62 10.51
CA PHE A 14 -13.98 -16.23 10.25
C PHE A 14 -15.06 -15.26 10.73
N ALA A 15 -16.34 -15.60 10.58
CA ALA A 15 -17.46 -14.82 11.11
C ALA A 15 -17.48 -14.78 12.64
N GLU A 16 -17.26 -15.92 13.31
CA GLU A 16 -17.15 -16.01 14.76
C GLU A 16 -16.02 -15.10 15.26
N ARG A 17 -14.83 -15.21 14.66
CA ARG A 17 -13.69 -14.34 14.99
C ARG A 17 -13.97 -12.86 14.73
N TYR A 18 -14.62 -12.51 13.63
CA TYR A 18 -14.98 -11.12 13.34
C TYR A 18 -15.92 -10.56 14.41
N TYR A 19 -16.86 -11.37 14.88
CA TYR A 19 -17.76 -11.00 15.95
C TYR A 19 -17.04 -10.89 17.30
N GLU A 20 -16.12 -11.79 17.63
CA GLU A 20 -15.28 -11.69 18.83
C GLU A 20 -14.43 -10.40 18.86
N LEU A 21 -13.88 -10.00 17.71
CA LEU A 21 -13.02 -8.81 17.62
C LEU A 21 -13.80 -7.50 17.66
N TRP A 22 -14.97 -7.45 17.02
CA TRP A 22 -15.67 -6.18 16.74
C TRP A 22 -17.07 -6.09 17.35
N GLY A 23 -17.56 -7.17 17.97
CA GLY A 23 -18.92 -7.26 18.51
C GLY A 23 -19.98 -6.91 17.46
N GLU A 24 -20.94 -6.08 17.85
CA GLU A 24 -22.01 -5.61 16.96
C GLU A 24 -21.52 -4.82 15.74
N ARG A 25 -20.29 -4.28 15.77
CA ARG A 25 -19.70 -3.57 14.63
C ARG A 25 -19.27 -4.51 13.51
N ALA A 26 -19.10 -5.81 13.80
CA ALA A 26 -18.62 -6.79 12.83
C ALA A 26 -19.45 -6.79 11.54
N LEU A 27 -20.78 -6.74 11.68
CA LEU A 27 -21.68 -6.72 10.53
C LEU A 27 -21.50 -5.45 9.68
N ARG A 28 -21.45 -4.28 10.32
CA ARG A 28 -21.25 -3.00 9.60
C ARG A 28 -19.90 -2.96 8.87
N ILE A 29 -18.86 -3.52 9.48
CA ILE A 29 -17.53 -3.61 8.85
C ILE A 29 -17.59 -4.57 7.64
N ALA A 30 -18.22 -5.74 7.79
CA ALA A 30 -18.38 -6.69 6.70
C ALA A 30 -19.18 -6.11 5.53
N GLU A 31 -20.32 -5.46 5.82
CA GLU A 31 -21.13 -4.77 4.81
C GLU A 31 -20.37 -3.62 4.11
N ALA A 32 -19.48 -2.93 4.82
CA ALA A 32 -18.61 -1.92 4.22
C ALA A 32 -17.56 -2.53 3.29
N MET A 33 -17.05 -3.73 3.61
CA MET A 33 -16.08 -4.46 2.80
C MET A 33 -16.67 -5.06 1.52
N GLU A 34 -17.99 -5.20 1.41
CA GLU A 34 -18.64 -5.61 0.15
C GLU A 34 -18.68 -4.48 -0.90
N LYS A 35 -18.37 -3.23 -0.50
CA LYS A 35 -18.40 -2.08 -1.40
C LYS A 35 -17.03 -1.87 -2.03
N PRO A 36 -16.97 -1.64 -3.36
CA PRO A 36 -15.70 -1.32 -4.01
C PRO A 36 -15.16 0.01 -3.44
N LEU A 37 -13.85 0.04 -3.17
CA LEU A 37 -13.19 1.28 -2.78
C LEU A 37 -12.96 2.18 -4.00
N PRO A 38 -13.08 3.51 -3.85
CA PRO A 38 -12.70 4.43 -4.91
C PRO A 38 -11.23 4.24 -5.25
N ARG A 39 -10.90 4.31 -6.54
CA ARG A 39 -9.51 4.25 -7.00
C ARG A 39 -8.77 5.49 -6.53
N CYS A 40 -7.68 5.29 -5.81
CA CYS A 40 -6.85 6.37 -5.30
C CYS A 40 -5.49 6.42 -5.99
N PHE A 41 -4.90 7.61 -6.01
CA PHE A 41 -3.58 7.86 -6.56
C PHE A 41 -2.80 8.82 -5.67
N ARG A 42 -1.47 8.72 -5.77
CA ARG A 42 -0.51 9.58 -5.10
C ARG A 42 0.23 10.38 -6.16
N VAL A 43 0.30 11.69 -6.01
CA VAL A 43 1.11 12.57 -6.85
C VAL A 43 2.59 12.33 -6.56
N ASN A 44 3.38 12.17 -7.62
CA ASN A 44 4.83 12.03 -7.52
C ASN A 44 5.51 13.41 -7.45
N THR A 45 5.77 13.91 -6.24
CA THR A 45 6.38 15.23 -6.03
C THR A 45 7.87 15.29 -6.35
N LEU A 46 8.51 14.15 -6.69
CA LEU A 46 9.84 14.16 -7.32
C LEU A 46 9.81 14.69 -8.75
N ARG A 47 8.64 14.63 -9.43
CA ARG A 47 8.50 15.00 -10.84
C ARG A 47 7.56 16.17 -11.10
N ILE A 48 6.56 16.38 -10.23
CA ILE A 48 5.55 17.41 -10.46
C ILE A 48 4.95 17.93 -9.15
N GLU A 49 4.63 19.22 -9.10
CA GLU A 49 3.87 19.79 -7.99
C GLU A 49 2.40 19.35 -8.00
N VAL A 50 1.84 19.14 -6.80
CA VAL A 50 0.43 18.72 -6.62
C VAL A 50 -0.56 19.62 -7.38
N PRO A 51 -0.53 20.97 -7.27
CA PRO A 51 -1.49 21.83 -7.98
C PRO A 51 -1.40 21.72 -9.50
N ARG A 52 -0.21 21.48 -10.03
CA ARG A 52 0.02 21.36 -11.47
C ARG A 52 -0.62 20.09 -12.01
N LEU A 53 -0.37 18.95 -11.36
CA LEU A 53 -0.96 17.68 -11.78
C LEU A 53 -2.48 17.68 -11.64
N THR A 54 -3.01 18.17 -10.52
CA THR A 54 -4.47 18.19 -10.30
C THR A 54 -5.18 19.07 -11.33
N LYS A 55 -4.60 20.21 -11.71
CA LYS A 55 -5.12 21.06 -12.80
C LYS A 55 -5.13 20.32 -14.15
N MET A 56 -4.09 19.55 -14.46
CA MET A 56 -4.02 18.76 -15.69
C MET A 56 -5.10 17.67 -15.73
N LEU A 57 -5.28 16.92 -14.64
CA LEU A 57 -6.31 15.88 -14.55
C LEU A 57 -7.73 16.46 -14.58
N ASN A 58 -7.97 17.58 -13.90
CA ASN A 58 -9.27 18.26 -13.93
C ASN A 58 -9.66 18.71 -15.35
N LYS A 59 -8.70 19.23 -16.14
CA LYS A 59 -8.94 19.60 -17.55
C LYS A 59 -9.35 18.40 -18.42
N LYS A 60 -8.93 17.18 -18.05
CA LYS A 60 -9.31 15.92 -18.72
C LYS A 60 -10.62 15.34 -18.19
N GLY A 61 -11.31 16.03 -17.29
CA GLY A 61 -12.61 15.63 -16.73
C GLY A 61 -12.55 14.70 -15.52
N PHE A 62 -11.36 14.42 -14.98
CA PHE A 62 -11.25 13.69 -13.71
C PHE A 62 -11.72 14.58 -12.57
N GLN A 63 -12.35 13.97 -11.56
CA GLN A 63 -12.64 14.61 -10.28
C GLN A 63 -12.17 13.71 -9.15
N PHE A 64 -11.68 14.30 -8.08
CA PHE A 64 -11.14 13.57 -6.95
C PHE A 64 -11.22 14.39 -5.67
N ARG A 65 -11.21 13.67 -4.54
CA ARG A 65 -11.13 14.24 -3.20
C ARG A 65 -9.76 13.92 -2.61
N ARG A 66 -9.24 14.81 -1.79
CA ARG A 66 -7.94 14.63 -1.12
C ARG A 66 -8.05 13.56 -0.03
N VAL A 67 -7.00 12.77 0.14
CA VAL A 67 -6.84 11.85 1.26
C VAL A 67 -6.42 12.65 2.51
N PRO A 68 -7.14 12.58 3.64
CA PRO A 68 -6.90 13.47 4.78
C PRO A 68 -5.49 13.35 5.38
N TRP A 69 -4.91 12.16 5.38
CA TRP A 69 -3.60 11.87 5.98
C TRP A 69 -2.43 11.89 4.98
N ALA A 70 -2.68 12.15 3.69
CA ALA A 70 -1.63 12.17 2.67
C ALA A 70 -1.78 13.41 1.80
N ARG A 71 -0.86 14.37 1.93
CA ARG A 71 -0.94 15.67 1.22
C ARG A 71 -0.87 15.49 -0.30
N GLU A 72 -0.25 14.43 -0.77
CA GLU A 72 -0.09 14.05 -2.17
C GLU A 72 -1.11 13.01 -2.61
N GLY A 73 -1.99 12.55 -1.71
CA GLY A 73 -2.97 11.50 -1.96
C GLY A 73 -4.35 12.01 -2.37
N PHE A 74 -4.97 11.36 -3.35
CA PHE A 74 -6.31 11.68 -3.83
C PHE A 74 -7.08 10.41 -4.18
N CYS A 75 -8.41 10.42 -4.01
CA CYS A 75 -9.31 9.35 -4.44
C CYS A 75 -10.30 9.87 -5.47
N LEU A 76 -10.42 9.15 -6.59
CA LEU A 76 -11.28 9.52 -7.71
C LEU A 76 -12.75 9.47 -7.30
N THR A 77 -13.47 10.54 -7.63
CA THR A 77 -14.94 10.60 -7.56
C THR A 77 -15.58 10.55 -8.95
N LYS A 78 -14.80 10.90 -9.98
CA LYS A 78 -15.19 10.74 -11.39
C LYS A 78 -13.96 10.36 -12.20
N GLU A 79 -14.04 9.22 -12.90
CA GLU A 79 -12.99 8.68 -13.77
C GLU A 79 -13.55 8.58 -15.20
N PRO A 80 -13.40 9.61 -16.06
CA PRO A 80 -14.00 9.62 -17.40
C PRO A 80 -13.42 8.53 -18.32
N PHE A 81 -12.16 8.15 -18.08
CA PHE A 81 -11.46 7.04 -18.69
C PHE A 81 -10.34 6.61 -17.72
N SER A 82 -9.72 5.45 -17.96
CA SER A 82 -8.73 4.90 -17.02
C SER A 82 -7.61 5.90 -16.73
N ILE A 83 -7.37 6.22 -15.46
CA ILE A 83 -6.24 7.07 -15.07
C ILE A 83 -4.89 6.44 -15.45
N THR A 84 -4.81 5.11 -15.54
CA THR A 84 -3.59 4.39 -15.92
C THR A 84 -3.26 4.51 -17.41
N SER A 85 -4.21 4.92 -18.27
CA SER A 85 -3.94 5.18 -19.69
C SER A 85 -3.54 6.63 -19.95
N THR A 86 -3.37 7.44 -18.91
CA THR A 86 -2.97 8.85 -19.04
C THR A 86 -1.45 8.98 -19.25
N PRO A 87 -0.99 9.97 -20.05
CA PRO A 87 0.43 10.32 -20.12
C PRO A 87 1.05 10.63 -18.76
N GLU A 88 0.25 11.17 -17.82
CA GLU A 88 0.68 11.47 -16.46
C GLU A 88 1.05 10.20 -15.67
N TYR A 89 0.25 9.14 -15.80
CA TYR A 89 0.60 7.85 -15.21
C TYR A 89 1.82 7.22 -15.90
N LEU A 90 1.81 7.15 -17.23
CA LEU A 90 2.91 6.54 -17.99
C LEU A 90 4.25 7.27 -17.77
N GLY A 91 4.22 8.60 -17.66
CA GLY A 91 5.38 9.44 -17.35
C GLY A 91 5.80 9.45 -15.87
N GLY A 92 5.16 8.65 -15.02
CA GLY A 92 5.51 8.52 -13.60
C GLY A 92 5.16 9.75 -12.75
N LEU A 93 4.23 10.60 -13.18
CA LEU A 93 3.79 11.77 -12.43
C LEU A 93 2.85 11.42 -11.27
N LEU A 94 2.28 10.21 -11.29
CA LEU A 94 1.47 9.67 -10.22
C LEU A 94 1.63 8.15 -10.09
N TYR A 95 1.25 7.64 -8.91
CA TYR A 95 1.22 6.23 -8.60
C TYR A 95 -0.17 5.81 -8.12
N ILE A 96 -0.68 4.67 -8.59
CA ILE A 96 -1.97 4.13 -8.15
C ILE A 96 -1.73 3.25 -6.93
N GLN A 97 -2.37 3.60 -5.81
CA GLN A 97 -2.30 2.84 -4.57
C GLN A 97 -3.53 3.16 -3.72
N GLU A 98 -3.88 2.27 -2.79
CA GLU A 98 -4.94 2.59 -1.83
C GLU A 98 -4.53 3.74 -0.91
N ALA A 99 -5.53 4.49 -0.43
CA ALA A 99 -5.33 5.53 0.55
C ALA A 99 -4.69 4.98 1.84
N SER A 100 -5.05 3.76 2.26
CA SER A 100 -4.47 3.04 3.41
C SER A 100 -2.95 2.89 3.26
N SER A 101 -2.47 2.50 2.07
CA SER A 101 -1.05 2.29 1.78
C SER A 101 -0.22 3.60 1.77
N MET A 102 -0.88 4.76 1.74
CA MET A 102 -0.20 6.05 1.85
C MET A 102 0.14 6.40 3.31
N TYR A 103 -0.54 5.82 4.29
CA TYR A 103 -0.37 6.20 5.69
C TYR A 103 1.00 5.81 6.27
N PRO A 104 1.51 4.57 6.09
CA PRO A 104 2.75 4.17 6.77
C PRO A 104 3.98 5.02 6.43
N PRO A 105 4.26 5.36 5.14
CA PRO A 105 5.36 6.28 4.82
C PRO A 105 5.18 7.68 5.41
N VAL A 106 3.95 8.18 5.49
CA VAL A 106 3.66 9.48 6.12
C VAL A 106 3.92 9.41 7.61
N ALA A 107 3.43 8.37 8.30
CA ALA A 107 3.60 8.22 9.74
C ALA A 107 5.06 7.98 10.15
N LEU A 108 5.87 7.32 9.31
CA LEU A 108 7.30 7.11 9.55
C LEU A 108 8.10 8.42 9.48
N GLU A 109 7.61 9.39 8.68
CA GLU A 109 8.20 10.70 8.47
C GLU A 109 9.72 10.70 8.17
N PRO A 110 10.22 9.92 7.19
CA PRO A 110 11.64 9.89 6.88
C PRO A 110 12.13 11.27 6.41
N LYS A 111 13.34 11.64 6.81
CA LYS A 111 13.96 12.92 6.44
C LYS A 111 14.95 12.71 5.29
N PRO A 112 15.18 13.74 4.45
CA PRO A 112 16.24 13.70 3.46
C PRO A 112 17.60 13.44 4.12
N GLY A 113 18.28 12.36 3.74
CA GLY A 113 19.55 11.95 4.33
C GLY A 113 19.47 10.68 5.17
N ASP A 114 18.29 10.30 5.67
CA ASP A 114 18.09 9.09 6.47
C ASP A 114 18.52 7.81 5.70
N VAL A 115 18.98 6.82 6.45
CA VAL A 115 19.13 5.43 6.02
C VAL A 115 17.90 4.66 6.47
N VAL A 116 17.07 4.25 5.51
CA VAL A 116 15.75 3.66 5.77
C VAL A 116 15.70 2.21 5.28
N ALA A 117 15.11 1.30 6.07
CA ALA A 117 14.75 -0.04 5.60
C ALA A 117 13.26 -0.11 5.26
N ASP A 118 12.92 -0.72 4.12
CA ASP A 118 11.57 -1.18 3.78
C ASP A 118 11.60 -2.72 3.74
N MET A 119 11.09 -3.36 4.79
CA MET A 119 11.32 -4.78 5.07
C MET A 119 10.50 -5.74 4.22
N ALA A 120 9.45 -5.25 3.55
CA ALA A 120 8.55 -6.01 2.69
C ALA A 120 8.07 -5.10 1.54
N ALA A 121 9.02 -4.74 0.68
CA ALA A 121 8.95 -3.53 -0.11
C ALA A 121 8.14 -3.68 -1.42
N ALA A 122 8.13 -4.86 -2.03
CA ALA A 122 7.52 -5.01 -3.35
C ALA A 122 5.98 -4.87 -3.26
N PRO A 123 5.30 -4.31 -4.27
CA PRO A 123 5.79 -3.89 -5.58
C PRO A 123 6.34 -2.44 -5.62
N GLY A 124 6.73 -1.85 -4.49
CA GLY A 124 7.46 -0.57 -4.42
C GLY A 124 6.61 0.69 -4.22
N GLY A 125 5.30 0.55 -3.96
CA GLY A 125 4.42 1.69 -3.74
C GLY A 125 4.80 2.52 -2.50
N LYS A 126 5.12 1.86 -1.39
CA LYS A 126 5.56 2.50 -0.15
C LYS A 126 7.00 3.00 -0.25
N THR A 127 7.90 2.17 -0.78
CA THR A 127 9.30 2.56 -1.06
C THR A 127 9.40 3.81 -1.92
N SER A 128 8.63 3.91 -3.00
CA SER A 128 8.62 5.10 -3.85
C SER A 128 8.07 6.35 -3.14
N TYR A 129 7.24 6.16 -2.12
CA TYR A 129 6.76 7.27 -1.30
C TYR A 129 7.79 7.69 -0.25
N LEU A 130 8.51 6.74 0.36
CA LEU A 130 9.68 7.03 1.20
C LEU A 130 10.71 7.86 0.42
N ALA A 131 11.07 7.43 -0.79
CA ALA A 131 12.00 8.15 -1.67
C ALA A 131 11.54 9.58 -1.98
N GLN A 132 10.23 9.75 -2.21
CA GLN A 132 9.64 11.06 -2.41
C GLN A 132 9.75 11.96 -1.18
N LEU A 133 9.42 11.46 0.01
CA LEU A 133 9.51 12.21 1.26
C LEU A 133 10.96 12.60 1.60
N MET A 134 11.90 11.70 1.29
CA MET A 134 13.34 11.91 1.41
C MET A 134 13.93 12.77 0.28
N LYS A 135 13.12 13.18 -0.70
CA LYS A 135 13.54 13.98 -1.88
C LYS A 135 14.70 13.33 -2.64
N ASN A 136 14.70 12.01 -2.78
CA ASN A 136 15.79 11.23 -3.39
C ASN A 136 17.17 11.44 -2.72
N ARG A 137 17.23 11.77 -1.41
CA ARG A 137 18.47 11.88 -0.63
C ARG A 137 18.50 10.84 0.48
N GLY A 138 19.68 10.44 0.93
CA GLY A 138 19.84 9.29 1.83
C GLY A 138 19.78 7.97 1.05
N ILE A 139 19.50 6.85 1.73
CA ILE A 139 19.47 5.51 1.10
C ILE A 139 18.28 4.72 1.65
N ILE A 140 17.57 4.02 0.76
CA ILE A 140 16.50 3.08 1.13
C ILE A 140 16.93 1.67 0.77
N TYR A 141 16.97 0.78 1.77
CA TYR A 141 17.18 -0.66 1.58
C TYR A 141 15.82 -1.35 1.49
N ALA A 142 15.45 -1.79 0.30
CA ALA A 142 14.18 -2.41 0.02
C ALA A 142 14.32 -3.92 -0.11
N PHE A 143 13.74 -4.65 0.84
CA PHE A 143 13.80 -6.11 0.91
C PHE A 143 12.51 -6.74 0.38
N ASP A 144 12.64 -7.79 -0.41
CA ASP A 144 11.54 -8.73 -0.67
C ASP A 144 12.13 -10.11 -1.03
N VAL A 145 11.38 -11.17 -0.77
CA VAL A 145 11.79 -12.57 -1.07
C VAL A 145 11.32 -13.02 -2.45
N ASP A 146 10.38 -12.31 -3.03
CA ASP A 146 9.76 -12.63 -4.32
C ASP A 146 10.48 -11.91 -5.46
N GLU A 147 11.15 -12.69 -6.32
CA GLU A 147 11.93 -12.15 -7.44
C GLU A 147 11.05 -11.44 -8.48
N GLU A 148 9.87 -11.99 -8.77
CA GLU A 148 8.95 -11.42 -9.77
C GLU A 148 8.43 -10.06 -9.29
N ARG A 149 8.01 -9.98 -8.02
CA ARG A 149 7.58 -8.72 -7.42
C ARG A 149 8.71 -7.70 -7.32
N LEU A 150 9.96 -8.14 -7.13
CA LEU A 150 11.12 -7.24 -7.20
C LEU A 150 11.38 -6.71 -8.62
N ARG A 151 11.16 -7.53 -9.65
CA ARG A 151 11.24 -7.07 -11.05
C ARG A 151 10.18 -6.00 -11.32
N GLU A 152 8.94 -6.20 -10.87
CA GLU A 152 7.88 -5.17 -10.96
C GLU A 152 8.25 -3.90 -10.20
N MET A 153 8.78 -4.05 -8.98
CA MET A 153 9.24 -2.94 -8.17
C MET A 153 10.32 -2.13 -8.88
N ARG A 154 11.31 -2.78 -9.50
CA ARG A 154 12.36 -2.12 -10.27
C ARG A 154 11.78 -1.26 -11.40
N LEU A 155 10.81 -1.79 -12.14
CA LEU A 155 10.12 -1.05 -13.21
C LEU A 155 9.35 0.15 -12.66
N ASN A 156 8.63 -0.03 -11.55
CA ASN A 156 7.89 1.05 -10.90
C ASN A 156 8.81 2.16 -10.39
N LEU A 157 9.88 1.81 -9.68
CA LEU A 157 10.84 2.78 -9.15
C LEU A 157 11.54 3.57 -10.26
N SER A 158 11.94 2.88 -11.33
CA SER A 158 12.52 3.52 -12.51
C SER A 158 11.54 4.51 -13.17
N ARG A 159 10.29 4.07 -13.42
CA ARG A 159 9.23 4.93 -13.97
C ARG A 159 8.99 6.16 -13.09
N LEU A 160 9.03 6.01 -11.77
CA LEU A 160 8.80 7.10 -10.82
C LEU A 160 10.04 8.00 -10.63
N GLY A 161 11.21 7.61 -11.14
CA GLY A 161 12.45 8.39 -10.98
C GLY A 161 13.02 8.32 -9.56
N VAL A 162 12.85 7.18 -8.90
CA VAL A 162 13.50 6.90 -7.62
C VAL A 162 14.94 6.49 -7.90
N ILE A 163 15.89 7.16 -7.25
CA ILE A 163 17.34 6.95 -7.49
C ILE A 163 18.11 6.55 -6.22
N ASN A 164 17.48 6.63 -5.05
CA ASN A 164 18.12 6.43 -3.76
C ASN A 164 17.72 5.11 -3.09
N SER A 165 17.42 4.06 -3.87
CA SER A 165 17.01 2.77 -3.32
C SER A 165 17.88 1.61 -3.80
N VAL A 166 18.21 0.72 -2.89
CA VAL A 166 18.91 -0.55 -3.11
C VAL A 166 17.89 -1.68 -2.94
N LEU A 167 17.71 -2.48 -3.98
CA LEU A 167 16.78 -3.63 -3.95
C LEU A 167 17.55 -4.87 -3.52
N LEU A 168 17.05 -5.57 -2.51
CA LEU A 168 17.64 -6.77 -1.96
C LEU A 168 16.66 -7.93 -2.10
N HIS A 169 17.02 -8.91 -2.93
CA HIS A 169 16.32 -10.19 -3.02
C HIS A 169 16.71 -11.08 -1.85
N ARG A 170 16.18 -10.75 -0.67
CA ARG A 170 16.52 -11.40 0.59
C ARG A 170 15.40 -11.17 1.61
N SER A 171 15.23 -12.14 2.51
CA SER A 171 14.40 -11.93 3.69
C SER A 171 15.00 -10.84 4.59
N SER A 172 14.18 -9.88 4.99
CA SER A 172 14.55 -8.81 5.92
C SER A 172 14.89 -9.31 7.32
N LEU A 173 14.58 -10.57 7.66
CA LEU A 173 15.05 -11.21 8.89
C LEU A 173 16.58 -11.25 8.99
N HIS A 174 17.28 -11.23 7.85
CA HIS A 174 18.74 -11.20 7.78
C HIS A 174 19.32 -9.78 7.67
N MET A 175 18.52 -8.73 7.85
CA MET A 175 18.99 -7.34 7.68
C MET A 175 20.12 -6.97 8.66
N GLY A 176 20.15 -7.58 9.85
CA GLY A 176 21.19 -7.35 10.85
C GLY A 176 22.59 -7.79 10.40
N GLU A 177 22.67 -8.75 9.47
CA GLU A 177 23.94 -9.22 8.92
C GLU A 177 24.63 -8.18 8.02
N LEU A 178 23.91 -7.14 7.59
CA LEU A 178 24.47 -6.08 6.75
C LEU A 178 25.37 -5.12 7.53
N GLY A 179 25.30 -5.11 8.87
CA GLY A 179 26.05 -4.15 9.70
C GLY A 179 25.66 -2.69 9.45
N ILE A 180 24.45 -2.45 8.96
CA ILE A 180 23.91 -1.11 8.66
C ILE A 180 23.05 -0.65 9.83
N GLU A 181 23.31 0.57 10.30
CA GLU A 181 22.42 1.27 11.22
C GLU A 181 21.34 2.00 10.42
N PHE A 182 20.08 1.78 10.79
CA PHE A 182 18.93 2.39 10.13
C PHE A 182 18.32 3.47 11.03
N ASP A 183 18.17 4.67 10.49
CA ASP A 183 17.46 5.77 11.17
C ASP A 183 15.96 5.46 11.32
N LYS A 184 15.41 4.76 10.32
CA LYS A 184 13.99 4.42 10.22
C LYS A 184 13.80 3.04 9.60
N ILE A 185 12.81 2.31 10.08
CA ILE A 185 12.42 1.01 9.53
C ILE A 185 10.92 1.03 9.27
N LEU A 186 10.53 0.67 8.05
CA LEU A 186 9.16 0.39 7.67
C LEU A 186 8.96 -1.12 7.55
N LEU A 187 8.06 -1.66 8.37
CA LEU A 187 7.59 -3.04 8.26
C LEU A 187 6.10 -3.05 7.91
N ASP A 188 5.79 -3.14 6.63
CA ASP A 188 4.44 -3.47 6.14
C ASP A 188 4.32 -5.00 6.07
N ALA A 189 4.08 -5.61 7.22
CA ALA A 189 4.30 -7.03 7.36
C ALA A 189 3.34 -7.88 6.48
N PRO A 190 3.82 -8.99 5.90
CA PRO A 190 2.98 -9.88 5.10
C PRO A 190 1.86 -10.45 5.99
N CYS A 191 0.61 -10.13 5.67
CA CYS A 191 -0.55 -10.51 6.48
C CYS A 191 -1.50 -11.44 5.72
N THR A 192 -2.49 -11.98 6.43
CA THR A 192 -3.53 -12.83 5.84
C THR A 192 -4.41 -12.09 4.83
N GLY A 193 -4.34 -10.75 4.81
CA GLY A 193 -5.11 -9.92 3.88
C GLY A 193 -6.61 -9.89 4.18
N SER A 194 -7.02 -10.26 5.39
CA SER A 194 -8.41 -10.21 5.86
C SER A 194 -9.07 -8.85 5.67
N GLY A 195 -8.31 -7.76 5.80
CA GLY A 195 -8.79 -6.39 5.59
C GLY A 195 -8.94 -5.96 4.12
N THR A 196 -8.81 -6.89 3.17
CA THR A 196 -8.82 -6.58 1.72
C THR A 196 -9.83 -7.40 0.93
N THR A 197 -10.87 -7.88 1.61
CA THR A 197 -11.96 -8.69 1.00
C THR A 197 -12.72 -7.93 -0.07
N HIS A 198 -12.75 -6.59 -0.04
CA HIS A 198 -13.28 -5.74 -1.12
C HIS A 198 -12.54 -5.92 -2.46
N LYS A 199 -11.26 -6.34 -2.42
CA LYS A 199 -10.45 -6.66 -3.61
C LYS A 199 -10.40 -8.15 -3.91
N ASN A 200 -10.46 -8.95 -2.86
CA ASN A 200 -10.22 -10.39 -2.89
C ASN A 200 -11.35 -11.09 -2.12
N PRO A 201 -12.58 -11.15 -2.69
CA PRO A 201 -13.76 -11.66 -1.98
C PRO A 201 -13.61 -13.10 -1.51
N GLU A 202 -12.81 -13.90 -2.20
CA GLU A 202 -12.50 -15.28 -1.85
C GLU A 202 -11.82 -15.43 -0.48
N ARG A 203 -11.16 -14.38 0.02
CA ARG A 203 -10.51 -14.38 1.34
C ARG A 203 -11.51 -14.51 2.50
N LYS A 204 -12.80 -14.26 2.26
CA LYS A 204 -13.88 -14.47 3.24
C LYS A 204 -14.04 -15.94 3.63
N SER A 205 -13.74 -16.84 2.72
CA SER A 205 -13.92 -18.29 2.90
C SER A 205 -12.62 -19.09 2.86
N SER A 206 -11.59 -18.62 2.14
CA SER A 206 -10.34 -19.36 1.94
C SER A 206 -9.34 -19.24 3.09
N ARG A 207 -9.48 -18.25 3.97
CA ARG A 207 -8.53 -18.03 5.08
C ARG A 207 -8.88 -18.86 6.31
N THR A 208 -7.86 -19.53 6.83
CA THR A 208 -7.94 -20.41 8.00
C THR A 208 -7.25 -19.82 9.22
N MET A 209 -7.48 -20.42 10.39
CA MET A 209 -6.74 -20.07 11.60
C MET A 209 -5.26 -20.42 11.51
N GLU A 210 -4.88 -21.39 10.67
CA GLU A 210 -3.49 -21.75 10.42
C GLU A 210 -2.76 -20.65 9.65
N ASP A 211 -3.40 -20.06 8.63
CA ASP A 211 -2.85 -18.90 7.92
C ASP A 211 -2.58 -17.74 8.88
N ILE A 212 -3.50 -17.48 9.81
CA ILE A 212 -3.35 -16.42 10.82
C ILE A 212 -2.15 -16.71 11.71
N ARG A 213 -2.02 -17.94 12.22
CA ARG A 213 -0.89 -18.35 13.07
C ARG A 213 0.44 -18.33 12.32
N PHE A 214 0.44 -18.70 11.05
CA PHE A 214 1.62 -18.63 10.19
C PHE A 214 2.10 -17.18 10.04
N CYS A 215 1.22 -16.27 9.62
CA CYS A 215 1.55 -14.85 9.52
C CYS A 215 2.01 -14.29 10.87
N GLN A 216 1.34 -14.61 11.97
CA GLN A 216 1.74 -14.14 13.30
C GLN A 216 3.17 -14.55 13.63
N ARG A 217 3.55 -15.82 13.42
CA ARG A 217 4.92 -16.30 13.70
C ARG A 217 5.98 -15.64 12.82
N LEU A 218 5.63 -15.28 11.58
CA LEU A 218 6.54 -14.59 10.67
C LEU A 218 6.74 -13.11 11.04
N GLN A 219 5.75 -12.51 11.71
CA GLN A 219 5.73 -11.08 12.04
C GLN A 219 6.33 -10.75 13.42
N MET A 220 6.45 -11.75 14.31
CA MET A 220 7.04 -11.62 15.65
C MET A 220 8.54 -11.89 15.61
#